data_AF-A0A7W7R321-F1
#
_entry.id   AF-A0A7W7R321-F1
#
_cell.length_a   1.000
_cell.length_b   1.000
_cell.length_c   1.000
_cell.angle_alpha   90.00
_cell.angle_beta   90.00
_cell.angle_gamma   90.00
#
_symmetry.space_group_name_H-M   'P 1'
#
loop_
_entity.id
_entity.type
_entity.pdbx_description
1 polymer ?
#
loop_
_entity_poly.entity_id
_entity_poly.type
_entity_poly.pdbx_seq_one_letter_code
_entity_poly.pdbx_strand_id
1 'polypeptide(L)'
;MIGEISGVWEPVDAERRAAWELYVELVTRIAVVDLNPDEGLLREALTSLYSLFGTTRDILRRYGPEVAPRRGPGHVTFGALAVTVLNGALRPLLARWHPMLTAYEATRPPGIDPVAHERNWPDAERLREELLAVRKTLTQLGHALAEVSGTGDLMTVTWTETVQNDGGGVS
;
A
#
# COMPACT_ATOMS: atom_id res chain seq x y z
N MET A 1 -6.35 -2.35 14.44
CA MET A 1 -5.27 -1.40 14.10
C MET A 1 -3.96 -2.13 14.36
N ILE A 2 -3.12 -2.35 13.34
CA ILE A 2 -1.74 -2.77 13.61
C ILE A 2 -1.14 -1.65 14.47
N GLY A 3 -0.59 -1.98 15.64
CA GLY A 3 0.01 -0.99 16.54
C GLY A 3 1.12 -0.20 15.84
N GLU A 4 1.52 0.93 16.43
CA GLU A 4 2.67 1.70 15.95
C GLU A 4 3.84 0.77 15.63
N ILE A 5 4.34 0.86 14.40
CA ILE A 5 5.60 0.24 13.99
C ILE A 5 6.67 0.93 14.82
N SER A 6 7.03 0.31 15.95
CA SER A 6 7.94 0.88 16.93
C SER A 6 9.14 -0.06 17.11
N GLY A 7 10.33 0.53 17.08
CA GLY A 7 11.58 -0.17 17.26
C GLY A 7 12.72 0.53 16.52
N VAL A 8 13.94 0.06 16.77
CA VAL A 8 15.14 0.59 16.13
C VAL A 8 15.39 -0.18 14.85
N TRP A 9 15.56 0.54 13.73
CA TRP A 9 15.92 -0.06 12.45
C TRP A 9 17.34 0.33 12.05
N GLU A 10 18.24 -0.65 12.08
CA GLU A 10 19.63 -0.53 11.61
C GLU A 10 19.82 -1.34 10.32
N PRO A 11 19.30 -0.88 9.17
CA PRO A 11 19.19 -1.71 7.97
C PRO A 11 20.55 -2.06 7.37
N VAL A 12 20.74 -3.34 7.06
CA VAL A 12 21.82 -3.80 6.18
C VAL A 12 21.50 -3.51 4.71
N ASP A 13 22.49 -3.55 3.83
CA ASP A 13 22.30 -3.20 2.40
C ASP A 13 21.19 -4.00 1.71
N ALA A 14 21.02 -5.28 2.07
CA ALA A 14 19.92 -6.10 1.54
C ALA A 14 18.55 -5.56 1.96
N GLU A 15 18.38 -5.10 3.21
CA GLU A 15 17.14 -4.48 3.70
C GLU A 15 16.86 -3.16 2.96
N ARG A 16 17.88 -2.35 2.68
CA ARG A 16 17.72 -1.09 1.94
C ARG A 16 17.23 -1.31 0.51
N ARG A 17 17.86 -2.27 -0.20
CA ARG A 17 17.48 -2.61 -1.58
C ARG A 17 16.08 -3.23 -1.65
N ALA A 18 15.76 -4.13 -0.72
CA ALA A 18 14.42 -4.70 -0.63
C ALA A 18 13.34 -3.66 -0.28
N ALA A 19 13.68 -2.70 0.59
CA ALA A 19 12.80 -1.60 0.95
C ALA A 19 12.49 -0.71 -0.24
N TRP A 20 13.50 -0.37 -1.05
CA TRP A 20 13.31 0.38 -2.28
C TRP A 20 12.34 -0.32 -3.24
N GLU A 21 12.53 -1.63 -3.48
CA GLU A 21 11.66 -2.37 -4.40
C GLU A 21 10.21 -2.41 -3.92
N LEU A 22 9.98 -2.71 -2.64
CA LEU A 22 8.62 -2.72 -2.10
C LEU A 22 8.01 -1.31 -2.06
N TYR A 23 8.82 -0.28 -1.82
CA TYR A 23 8.37 1.11 -1.83
C TYR A 23 7.86 1.51 -3.21
N VAL A 24 8.62 1.24 -4.27
CA VAL A 24 8.21 1.49 -5.67
C VAL A 24 6.88 0.81 -5.95
N GLU A 25 6.74 -0.46 -5.56
CA GLU A 25 5.51 -1.21 -5.74
C GLU A 25 4.33 -0.57 -5.02
N LEU A 26 4.50 -0.05 -3.81
CA LEU A 26 3.42 0.61 -3.07
C LEU A 26 3.01 1.94 -3.72
N VAL A 27 3.96 2.78 -4.14
CA VAL A 27 3.64 4.13 -4.65
C VAL A 27 3.04 4.14 -6.05
N THR A 28 3.24 3.07 -6.84
CA THR A 28 2.69 2.98 -8.20
C THR A 28 1.35 2.24 -8.29
N ARG A 29 0.81 1.74 -7.16
CA ARG A 29 -0.40 0.91 -7.17
C ARG A 29 -1.66 1.72 -6.86
N ILE A 30 -2.74 1.34 -7.55
CA ILE A 30 -4.10 1.90 -7.40
C ILE A 30 -4.58 1.86 -5.94
N ALA A 31 -4.13 0.90 -5.13
CA ALA A 31 -4.52 0.78 -3.73
C ALA A 31 -4.05 1.95 -2.82
N VAL A 32 -3.16 2.82 -3.31
CA VAL A 32 -2.70 4.03 -2.62
C VAL A 32 -3.27 5.32 -3.24
N VAL A 33 -4.01 5.22 -4.35
CA VAL A 33 -4.72 6.34 -4.98
C VAL A 33 -6.12 6.45 -4.37
N ASP A 34 -6.54 7.67 -4.03
CA ASP A 34 -7.90 7.90 -3.55
C ASP A 34 -8.88 7.61 -4.69
N LEU A 35 -9.79 6.65 -4.49
CA LEU A 35 -10.87 6.43 -5.42
C LEU A 35 -12.05 7.25 -4.92
N ASN A 36 -12.50 8.23 -5.71
CA ASN A 36 -13.75 8.92 -5.44
C ASN A 36 -14.89 7.88 -5.28
N PRO A 37 -15.98 8.20 -4.56
CA PRO A 37 -17.09 7.25 -4.33
C PRO A 37 -17.69 6.64 -5.61
N ASP A 38 -17.51 7.29 -6.76
CA ASP A 38 -18.01 6.85 -8.06
C ASP A 38 -16.92 6.28 -8.99
N GLU A 39 -15.66 6.24 -8.55
CA GLU A 39 -14.50 5.82 -9.34
C GLU A 39 -13.92 4.48 -8.86
N GLY A 40 -13.39 3.71 -9.81
CA GLY A 40 -12.71 2.44 -9.56
C GLY A 40 -13.62 1.28 -9.12
N LEU A 41 -13.21 0.06 -9.45
CA LEU A 41 -13.89 -1.15 -9.00
C LEU A 41 -13.29 -1.65 -7.68
N LEU A 42 -14.15 -2.01 -6.73
CA LEU A 42 -13.78 -2.67 -5.48
C LEU A 42 -13.05 -3.99 -5.78
N ARG A 43 -13.47 -4.71 -6.82
CA ARG A 43 -12.78 -5.89 -7.34
C ARG A 43 -11.32 -5.61 -7.69
N GLU A 44 -11.04 -4.51 -8.37
CA GLU A 44 -9.68 -4.12 -8.77
C GLU A 44 -8.84 -3.71 -7.56
N ALA A 45 -9.41 -2.95 -6.63
CA ALA A 45 -8.74 -2.58 -5.39
C ALA A 45 -8.32 -3.82 -4.57
N LEU A 46 -9.24 -4.76 -4.35
CA LEU A 46 -8.94 -6.01 -3.65
C LEU A 46 -7.89 -6.86 -4.38
N THR A 47 -7.96 -6.92 -5.72
CA THR A 47 -7.00 -7.68 -6.54
C THR A 47 -5.60 -7.05 -6.47
N SER A 48 -5.50 -5.72 -6.53
CA SER A 48 -4.25 -5.00 -6.35
C SER A 48 -3.63 -5.30 -4.99
N LEU A 49 -4.41 -5.22 -3.90
CA LEU A 49 -3.96 -5.56 -2.55
C LEU A 49 -3.51 -7.02 -2.43
N TYR A 50 -4.24 -7.96 -3.02
CA TYR A 50 -3.87 -9.37 -3.01
C TYR A 50 -2.52 -9.62 -3.70
N SER A 51 -2.25 -8.95 -4.81
CA SER A 51 -1.00 -9.14 -5.56
C SER A 51 0.27 -8.73 -4.77
N LEU A 52 0.14 -7.87 -3.75
CA LEU A 52 1.26 -7.55 -2.83
C LEU A 52 1.81 -8.78 -2.09
N PHE A 53 1.00 -9.83 -1.87
CA PHE A 53 1.52 -11.08 -1.30
C PHE A 53 2.51 -11.77 -2.23
N GLY A 54 2.27 -11.71 -3.54
CA GLY A 54 3.18 -12.24 -4.56
C GLY A 54 4.48 -11.43 -4.57
N THR A 55 4.37 -10.13 -4.81
CA THR A 55 5.48 -9.18 -4.85
C THR A 55 6.38 -9.29 -3.62
N THR A 56 5.81 -9.18 -2.41
CA THR A 56 6.59 -9.25 -1.17
C THR A 56 7.25 -10.62 -1.01
N ARG A 57 6.59 -11.72 -1.36
CA ARG A 57 7.19 -13.06 -1.27
C ARG A 57 8.39 -13.19 -2.21
N ASP A 58 8.31 -12.61 -3.40
CA ASP A 58 9.40 -12.66 -4.37
C ASP A 58 10.59 -11.81 -3.93
N ILE A 59 10.35 -10.63 -3.35
CA ILE A 59 11.39 -9.82 -2.70
C ILE A 59 12.05 -10.61 -1.57
N LEU A 60 11.27 -11.16 -0.63
CA LEU A 60 11.81 -11.95 0.49
C LEU A 60 12.66 -13.14 0.02
N ARG A 61 12.25 -13.82 -1.05
CA ARG A 61 13.02 -14.95 -1.62
C ARG A 61 14.31 -14.49 -2.30
N ARG A 62 14.26 -13.39 -3.04
CA ARG A 62 15.39 -12.86 -3.80
C ARG A 62 16.54 -12.42 -2.89
N TYR A 63 16.21 -11.72 -1.81
CA TYR A 63 17.20 -11.22 -0.85
C TYR A 63 17.50 -12.21 0.28
N GLY A 64 16.70 -13.27 0.43
CA GLY A 64 16.97 -14.36 1.35
C GLY A 64 16.97 -13.94 2.82
N PRO A 65 17.71 -14.63 3.70
CA PRO A 65 17.69 -14.34 5.14
C PRO A 65 18.27 -12.97 5.52
N GLU A 66 19.01 -12.31 4.63
CA GLU A 66 19.62 -10.99 4.89
C GLU A 66 18.60 -9.87 5.08
N VAL A 67 17.35 -10.04 4.61
CA VAL A 67 16.26 -9.08 4.86
C VAL A 67 15.52 -9.31 6.18
N ALA A 68 15.88 -10.37 6.92
CA ALA A 68 15.34 -10.65 8.24
C ALA A 68 16.46 -11.19 9.17
N PRO A 69 17.55 -10.43 9.38
CA PRO A 69 18.66 -10.86 10.22
C PRO A 69 18.18 -11.09 11.65
N ARG A 70 18.75 -12.08 12.33
CA ARG A 70 18.49 -12.31 13.76
C ARG A 70 19.06 -11.14 14.56
N ARG A 71 18.19 -10.33 15.15
CA ARG A 71 18.54 -9.22 16.04
C ARG A 71 17.93 -9.40 17.42
N GLY A 72 18.47 -8.67 18.40
CA GLY A 72 17.93 -8.64 19.77
C GLY A 72 16.54 -7.99 19.84
N PRO A 73 15.86 -8.06 21.00
CA PRO A 73 14.57 -7.41 21.21
C PRO A 73 14.59 -5.92 20.84
N GLY A 74 13.45 -5.41 20.36
CA GLY A 74 13.29 -3.99 19.98
C GLY A 74 13.82 -3.60 18.59
N HIS A 75 14.40 -4.54 17.84
CA HIS A 75 14.85 -4.30 16.48
C HIS A 75 13.79 -4.67 15.45
N VAL A 76 13.61 -3.81 14.46
CA VAL A 76 12.77 -4.08 13.30
C VAL A 76 13.66 -4.57 12.14
N THR A 77 13.10 -5.44 11.31
CA THR A 77 13.72 -5.86 10.04
C THR A 77 12.72 -5.69 8.92
N PHE A 78 13.21 -5.50 7.69
CA PHE A 78 12.36 -5.43 6.49
C PHE A 78 11.37 -6.61 6.45
N GLY A 79 11.89 -7.84 6.61
CA GLY A 79 11.09 -9.04 6.45
C GLY A 79 10.02 -9.19 7.54
N ALA A 80 10.35 -8.88 8.79
CA ALA A 80 9.36 -8.90 9.88
C ALA A 80 8.27 -7.85 9.66
N LEU A 81 8.65 -6.64 9.25
CA LEU A 81 7.72 -5.55 8.99
C LEU A 81 6.76 -5.88 7.84
N ALA A 82 7.31 -6.31 6.70
CA ALA A 82 6.52 -6.64 5.51
C ALA A 82 5.51 -7.78 5.78
N VAL A 83 5.95 -8.86 6.44
CA VAL A 83 5.06 -9.98 6.81
C VAL A 83 3.99 -9.56 7.82
N THR A 84 4.34 -8.69 8.77
CA THR A 84 3.39 -8.17 9.75
C THR A 84 2.27 -7.37 9.09
N VAL A 85 2.60 -6.48 8.14
CA VAL A 85 1.59 -5.71 7.42
C VAL A 85 0.70 -6.60 6.56
N LEU A 86 1.29 -7.55 5.81
CA LEU A 86 0.52 -8.49 4.98
C LEU A 86 -0.48 -9.30 5.82
N ASN A 87 -0.05 -9.86 6.95
CA ASN A 87 -0.89 -10.74 7.76
C ASN A 87 -1.83 -9.97 8.70
N GLY A 88 -1.44 -8.79 9.17
CA GLY A 88 -2.22 -8.01 10.12
C GLY A 88 -3.24 -7.08 9.48
N ALA A 89 -2.96 -6.54 8.29
CA ALA A 89 -3.83 -5.56 7.62
C ALA A 89 -4.49 -6.15 6.38
N LEU A 90 -3.71 -6.76 5.48
CA LEU A 90 -4.27 -7.20 4.20
C LEU A 90 -5.04 -8.51 4.32
N ARG A 91 -4.48 -9.51 5.02
CA ARG A 91 -5.12 -10.84 5.12
C ARG A 91 -6.53 -10.80 5.70
N PRO A 92 -6.82 -10.08 6.81
CA PRO A 92 -8.18 -10.05 7.37
C PRO A 92 -9.18 -9.38 6.42
N LEU A 93 -8.79 -8.26 5.79
CA LEU A 93 -9.60 -7.55 4.80
C LEU A 93 -9.92 -8.49 3.63
N LEU A 94 -8.90 -9.06 2.99
CA LEU A 94 -9.06 -9.89 1.80
C LEU A 94 -9.84 -11.18 2.09
N ALA A 95 -9.60 -11.82 3.24
CA ALA A 95 -10.30 -13.04 3.63
C ALA A 95 -11.81 -12.83 3.81
N ARG A 96 -12.21 -11.64 4.29
CA ARG A 96 -13.61 -11.27 4.42
C ARG A 96 -14.22 -10.90 3.07
N TRP A 97 -13.56 -9.98 2.36
CA TRP A 97 -14.23 -9.23 1.30
C TRP A 97 -14.17 -9.90 -0.06
N HIS A 98 -13.13 -10.67 -0.37
CA HIS A 98 -13.09 -11.41 -1.65
C HIS A 98 -14.27 -12.36 -1.82
N PRO A 99 -14.59 -13.26 -0.86
CA PRO A 99 -15.73 -14.16 -1.00
C PRO A 99 -17.07 -13.44 -1.08
N MET A 100 -17.27 -12.39 -0.26
CA MET A 100 -18.52 -11.63 -0.25
C MET A 100 -18.76 -10.93 -1.59
N LEU A 101 -17.74 -10.26 -2.14
CA LEU A 101 -17.85 -9.60 -3.44
C LEU A 101 -18.07 -10.61 -4.56
N THR A 102 -17.37 -11.74 -4.54
CA THR A 102 -17.55 -12.82 -5.54
C THR A 102 -18.98 -13.37 -5.50
N ALA A 103 -19.55 -13.57 -4.31
CA ALA A 103 -20.93 -14.02 -4.17
C ALA A 103 -21.91 -13.00 -4.75
N TYR A 104 -21.69 -11.71 -4.48
CA TYR A 104 -22.53 -10.65 -5.04
C TYR A 104 -22.43 -10.54 -6.56
N GLU A 105 -21.23 -10.58 -7.13
CA GLU A 105 -21.00 -10.57 -8.58
C GLU A 105 -21.72 -11.73 -9.30
N ALA A 106 -21.77 -12.91 -8.66
CA ALA A 106 -22.47 -14.07 -9.19
C ALA A 106 -24.00 -13.89 -9.26
N THR A 107 -24.58 -12.93 -8.55
CA THR A 107 -26.02 -12.60 -8.62
C THR A 107 -26.39 -11.65 -9.75
N ARG A 108 -25.40 -11.16 -10.51
CA ARG A 108 -25.61 -10.20 -11.59
C ARG A 108 -26.58 -10.73 -12.65
N PRO A 109 -27.71 -10.06 -12.92
CA PRO A 109 -28.62 -10.46 -13.98
C PRO A 109 -27.97 -10.36 -15.37
N PRO A 110 -28.37 -11.21 -16.34
CA PRO A 110 -27.93 -11.08 -17.72
C PRO A 110 -28.24 -9.69 -18.28
N GLY A 111 -27.28 -9.09 -18.99
CA GLY A 111 -27.44 -7.78 -19.62
C GLY A 111 -27.17 -6.57 -18.72
N ILE A 112 -26.91 -6.77 -17.42
CA ILE A 112 -26.45 -5.70 -16.53
C ILE A 112 -24.93 -5.58 -16.59
N ASP A 113 -24.43 -4.35 -16.74
CA ASP A 113 -23.01 -4.04 -16.71
C ASP A 113 -22.37 -4.40 -15.35
N PRO A 114 -21.17 -5.04 -15.30
CA PRO A 114 -20.53 -5.41 -14.04
C PRO A 114 -20.27 -4.23 -13.10
N VAL A 115 -19.90 -3.06 -13.64
CA VAL A 115 -19.62 -1.86 -12.84
C VAL A 115 -20.91 -1.34 -12.22
N ALA A 116 -21.97 -1.25 -13.01
CA ALA A 116 -23.28 -0.86 -12.52
C ALA A 116 -23.80 -1.82 -11.45
N HIS A 117 -23.58 -3.13 -11.61
CA HIS A 117 -23.93 -4.12 -10.60
C HIS A 117 -23.15 -3.91 -9.31
N GLU A 118 -21.81 -3.87 -9.36
CA GLU A 118 -20.96 -3.66 -8.17
C GLU A 118 -21.32 -2.38 -7.39
N ARG A 119 -21.63 -1.28 -8.11
CA ARG A 119 -22.05 -0.01 -7.48
C ARG A 119 -23.34 -0.12 -6.66
N ASN A 120 -24.19 -1.10 -6.95
CA ASN A 120 -25.42 -1.36 -6.19
C ASN A 120 -25.21 -2.37 -5.05
N TRP A 121 -23.98 -2.77 -4.76
CA TRP A 121 -23.70 -3.71 -3.68
C TRP A 121 -23.92 -3.04 -2.31
N PRO A 122 -24.80 -3.58 -1.44
CA PRO A 122 -25.12 -2.92 -0.17
C PRO A 122 -23.93 -2.77 0.78
N ASP A 123 -22.91 -3.63 0.69
CA ASP A 123 -21.71 -3.55 1.53
C ASP A 123 -20.57 -2.70 0.92
N ALA A 124 -20.78 -2.10 -0.26
CA ALA A 124 -19.75 -1.34 -0.98
C ALA A 124 -19.12 -0.24 -0.12
N GLU A 125 -19.95 0.57 0.55
CA GLU A 125 -19.47 1.69 1.36
C GLU A 125 -18.63 1.22 2.55
N ARG A 126 -19.06 0.14 3.20
CA ARG A 126 -18.31 -0.47 4.30
C ARG A 126 -16.95 -1.00 3.82
N LEU A 127 -16.88 -1.61 2.64
CA LEU A 127 -15.60 -2.03 2.09
C LEU A 127 -14.71 -0.81 1.79
N ARG A 128 -15.25 0.30 1.27
CA ARG A 128 -14.46 1.53 1.04
C ARG A 128 -13.85 2.08 2.32
N GLU A 129 -14.60 2.13 3.41
CA GLU A 129 -14.10 2.55 4.72
C GLU A 129 -12.94 1.66 5.20
N GLU A 130 -13.07 0.33 5.06
CA GLU A 130 -12.02 -0.62 5.46
C GLU A 130 -10.80 -0.53 4.52
N LEU A 131 -10.99 -0.29 3.22
CA LEU A 131 -9.92 -0.03 2.25
C LEU A 131 -9.16 1.25 2.60
N LEU A 132 -9.86 2.31 3.01
CA LEU A 132 -9.23 3.56 3.45
C LEU A 132 -8.36 3.35 4.69
N ALA A 133 -8.81 2.53 5.64
CA ALA A 133 -8.01 2.17 6.82
C ALA A 133 -6.73 1.41 6.42
N VAL A 134 -6.84 0.44 5.51
CA VAL A 134 -5.68 -0.30 4.97
C VAL A 134 -4.73 0.63 4.23
N ARG A 135 -5.25 1.55 3.41
CA ARG A 135 -4.44 2.55 2.69
C ARG A 135 -3.57 3.35 3.65
N LYS A 136 -4.12 3.84 4.76
CA LYS A 136 -3.34 4.55 5.79
C LYS A 136 -2.17 3.71 6.34
N THR A 137 -2.41 2.42 6.59
CA THR A 137 -1.34 1.49 7.02
C THR A 137 -0.28 1.28 5.93
N LEU A 138 -0.68 1.17 4.67
CA LEU A 138 0.26 1.03 3.55
C LEU A 138 1.06 2.31 3.30
N THR A 139 0.47 3.49 3.49
CA THR A 139 1.19 4.78 3.45
C THR A 139 2.24 4.86 4.55
N GLN A 140 1.90 4.45 5.79
CA GLN A 140 2.87 4.40 6.89
C GLN A 140 4.02 3.44 6.59
N LEU A 141 3.71 2.25 6.03
CA LEU A 141 4.73 1.33 5.55
C LEU A 141 5.60 2.00 4.47
N GLY A 142 4.98 2.66 3.48
CA GLY A 142 5.69 3.35 2.40
C GLY A 142 6.71 4.37 2.92
N HIS A 143 6.33 5.23 3.88
CA HIS A 143 7.27 6.16 4.50
C HIS A 143 8.44 5.46 5.20
N ALA A 144 8.17 4.40 5.97
CA ALA A 144 9.23 3.63 6.64
C ALA A 144 10.19 2.98 5.63
N LEU A 145 9.67 2.50 4.49
CA LEU A 145 10.50 1.93 3.42
C LEU A 145 11.34 2.98 2.70
N ALA A 146 10.78 4.18 2.47
CA ALA A 146 11.52 5.31 1.89
C ALA A 146 12.69 5.73 2.80
N GLU A 147 12.44 5.84 4.11
CA GLU A 147 13.48 6.17 5.10
C GLU A 147 14.61 5.13 5.08
N VAL A 148 14.28 3.85 5.07
CA VAL A 148 15.28 2.77 5.06
C VAL A 148 16.05 2.65 3.77
N SER A 149 15.39 2.83 2.64
CA SER A 149 16.06 2.86 1.34
C SER A 149 16.91 4.13 1.15
N GLY A 150 16.72 5.16 1.98
CA GLY A 150 17.45 6.43 1.91
C GLY A 150 17.01 7.28 0.72
N THR A 151 15.76 7.14 0.27
CA THR A 151 15.23 7.86 -0.89
C THR A 151 14.35 9.03 -0.49
N GLY A 152 14.18 9.99 -1.40
CA GLY A 152 13.17 11.04 -1.26
C GLY A 152 11.75 10.47 -1.28
N ASP A 153 10.80 11.24 -0.78
CA ASP A 153 9.39 10.86 -0.80
C ASP A 153 8.81 10.99 -2.22
N LEU A 154 8.36 9.87 -2.77
CA LEU A 154 7.63 9.74 -4.03
C LEU A 154 6.11 9.82 -3.85
N MET A 155 5.61 9.80 -2.61
CA MET A 155 4.17 9.88 -2.33
C MET A 155 3.68 11.33 -2.24
N THR A 156 4.57 12.28 -1.89
CA THR A 156 4.26 13.71 -1.91
C THR A 156 5.23 14.46 -2.81
N VAL A 157 4.68 15.20 -3.78
CA VAL A 157 5.46 16.14 -4.58
C VAL A 157 5.05 17.55 -4.17
N THR A 158 5.84 18.17 -3.30
CA THR A 158 5.71 19.60 -2.97
C THR A 158 6.60 20.42 -3.90
N TRP A 159 5.99 21.04 -4.91
CA TRP A 159 6.65 22.09 -5.67
C TRP A 159 6.56 23.40 -4.88
N THR A 160 7.69 23.87 -4.35
CA THR A 160 7.81 25.28 -3.94
C THR A 160 8.32 26.09 -5.12
N GLU A 161 7.43 26.87 -5.73
CA GLU A 161 7.81 27.86 -6.75
C GLU A 161 8.57 28.99 -6.06
N THR A 162 9.90 29.01 -6.18
CA THR A 162 10.67 30.21 -5.85
C THR A 162 10.35 31.28 -6.89
N VAL A 163 9.42 32.18 -6.55
CA VAL A 163 9.23 33.43 -7.30
C VAL A 163 10.50 34.26 -7.13
N GLN A 164 11.39 34.17 -8.11
CA GLN A 164 12.47 35.13 -8.30
C GLN A 164 11.83 36.43 -8.76
N ASN A 165 11.60 37.34 -7.81
CA ASN A 165 11.13 38.68 -8.08
C ASN A 165 12.33 39.49 -8.63
N ASP A 166 12.70 39.24 -9.89
CA ASP A 166 13.60 40.11 -10.65
C ASP A 166 12.79 41.36 -11.06
N GLY A 167 12.50 42.20 -10.07
CA GLY A 167 12.02 43.56 -10.26
C GLY A 167 13.15 44.47 -10.75
N GLY A 168 13.75 44.11 -11.88
CA GLY A 168 14.64 44.96 -12.66
C GLY A 168 13.86 45.57 -13.83
N GLY A 169 13.52 46.85 -13.70
CA GLY A 169 12.92 47.67 -14.76
C GLY A 169 12.88 49.13 -14.31
N VAL A 170 14.02 49.82 -14.34
CA VAL A 170 14.38 50.85 -15.35
C VAL A 170 13.33 51.95 -15.49
N SER A 171 13.54 53.08 -14.78
CA SER A 171 13.88 54.40 -15.37
C SER A 171 13.98 55.46 -14.28
#